data_AF-A0A2V8D4G9-F1
#
_entry.id   AF-A0A2V8D4G9-F1
#
_cell.length_a   1.000
_cell.length_b   1.000
_cell.length_c   1.000
_cell.angle_alpha   90.00
_cell.angle_beta   90.00
_cell.angle_gamma   90.00
#
_symmetry.space_group_name_H-M   'P 1'
#
loop_
_entity.id
_entity.type
_entity.pdbx_description
1 polymer ?
#
loop_
_entity_poly.entity_id
_entity_poly.type
_entity_poly.pdbx_seq_one_letter_code
_entity_poly.pdbx_strand_id
1 'polypeptide(L)'
;WVDGGARQGGGSAPPLPSFTTGWHNFKGRPPDAIVEMSTAFEVPAEGALPVFTLWSPNPFSEDKFIEAVELRPGAVGAVHHSDVTARTLPPGTTLGRGRAWKGGPLVDFVPIYPDGRSYNELTAEAGPDSHDSAADVQARRTTLQKEAFSTTDDYRLLFYVPGGGFQEFPPGAVKRISAKNVLAWNLHYTPSGRPEKDRQRLGLWFAGTPPAHEVITKRIGEAHIIEGKEFVAGSDGEDFPTIPPFADDWKITAITPFQDDVTIYSLWPHMHLRGRDMTFIATYPDGREEVLLHVPNYDFQWQLQYELAQPVHLPAGSTIKAIGHYDNSSRNRNNPRPDLPVRWSEQSRDEMFNGWMELSVDKDIINRGPIYTLARPVHDRVSLGIGSGPPGKVYVRNVDGSVQTSATIGPSPSFIEPWPFAPGQTIQTERAGADLGNVTVTLFDVPPDVTRTATVGGPAVDITTEQPGQNGTVTFAGTDGQRVAVAVARNTIGAVMVRVLDADGRTVLGSVMSTASRFDLPPLTLPSTGVYSLIVDPAGMSVGSLSVAVVGSAGR
;
A
#
# COMPACT_ATOMS: atom_id res chain seq x y z
N TRP A 1 -8.01 -13.54 41.17
CA TRP A 1 -8.73 -14.43 40.23
C TRP A 1 -8.47 -15.90 40.56
N VAL A 2 -7.22 -16.39 40.56
CA VAL A 2 -6.86 -17.73 41.09
C VAL A 2 -7.28 -17.87 42.57
N ASP A 3 -6.98 -16.86 43.40
CA ASP A 3 -7.39 -16.84 44.82
C ASP A 3 -8.92 -16.71 45.01
N GLY A 4 -9.66 -16.40 43.94
CA GLY A 4 -11.13 -16.42 43.89
C GLY A 4 -11.72 -17.68 43.24
N GLY A 5 -10.89 -18.70 43.00
CA GLY A 5 -11.28 -19.98 42.40
C GLY A 5 -11.45 -19.98 40.89
N ALA A 6 -10.88 -19.01 40.17
CA ALA A 6 -11.00 -18.88 38.71
C ALA A 6 -12.46 -18.95 38.23
N ARG A 7 -13.36 -18.16 38.87
CA ARG A 7 -14.79 -18.15 38.54
C ARG A 7 -14.98 -17.98 37.02
N GLN A 8 -15.59 -19.00 36.42
CA GLN A 8 -15.94 -19.04 35.01
C GLN A 8 -16.80 -17.83 34.64
N GLY A 9 -16.49 -17.16 33.52
CA GLY A 9 -17.34 -16.12 32.97
C GLY A 9 -18.75 -16.65 32.66
N GLY A 10 -19.74 -15.77 32.59
CA GLY A 10 -21.09 -16.19 32.17
C GLY A 10 -21.07 -16.73 30.73
N GLY A 11 -21.78 -17.84 30.48
CA GLY A 11 -21.85 -18.51 29.18
C GLY A 11 -21.20 -19.90 29.17
N SER A 12 -21.45 -20.67 28.12
CA SER A 12 -20.72 -21.93 27.88
C SER A 12 -19.26 -21.61 27.55
N ALA A 13 -18.32 -22.41 28.07
CA ALA A 13 -16.95 -22.36 27.58
C ALA A 13 -16.93 -22.55 26.06
N PRO A 14 -16.09 -21.81 25.31
CA PRO A 14 -15.94 -22.07 23.89
C PRO A 14 -15.46 -23.53 23.71
N PRO A 15 -15.89 -24.21 22.63
CA PRO A 15 -15.36 -25.52 22.28
C PRO A 15 -13.83 -25.46 22.22
N LEU A 16 -13.15 -26.49 22.74
CA LEU A 16 -11.71 -26.63 22.53
C LEU A 16 -11.44 -26.67 21.02
N PRO A 17 -10.38 -26.00 20.53
CA PRO A 17 -10.03 -26.05 19.12
C PRO A 17 -9.68 -27.50 18.73
N SER A 18 -10.23 -27.94 17.59
CA SER A 18 -9.92 -29.22 17.00
C SER A 18 -8.84 -29.03 15.93
N PHE A 19 -7.68 -29.67 16.12
CA PHE A 19 -6.59 -29.61 15.14
C PHE A 19 -6.73 -30.72 14.11
N THR A 20 -6.76 -30.35 12.84
CA THR A 20 -6.89 -31.32 11.76
C THR A 20 -5.54 -31.94 11.37
N THR A 21 -5.53 -33.24 11.07
CA THR A 21 -4.36 -33.92 10.49
C THR A 21 -4.41 -33.77 8.97
N GLY A 22 -3.41 -33.12 8.36
CA GLY A 22 -3.46 -32.73 6.95
C GLY A 22 -4.23 -31.43 6.72
N TRP A 23 -4.52 -31.06 5.48
CA TRP A 23 -5.22 -29.81 5.16
C TRP A 23 -6.66 -29.80 5.70
N HIS A 24 -7.17 -28.62 6.03
CA HIS A 24 -8.58 -28.43 6.33
C HIS A 24 -9.46 -28.85 5.15
N ASN A 25 -10.68 -29.29 5.46
CA ASN A 25 -11.69 -29.59 4.44
C ASN A 25 -12.72 -28.46 4.40
N PHE A 26 -12.28 -27.29 3.94
CA PHE A 26 -13.11 -26.09 3.92
C PHE A 26 -14.24 -26.22 2.89
N LYS A 27 -15.49 -26.04 3.32
CA LYS A 27 -16.71 -26.23 2.49
C LYS A 27 -16.74 -27.58 1.73
N GLY A 28 -16.14 -28.63 2.30
CA GLY A 28 -16.13 -29.97 1.70
C GLY A 28 -15.14 -30.16 0.54
N ARG A 29 -14.16 -29.25 0.36
CA ARG A 29 -13.10 -29.37 -0.64
C ARG A 29 -11.68 -29.17 -0.07
N PRO A 30 -10.65 -29.84 -0.64
CA PRO A 30 -9.24 -29.55 -0.35
C PRO A 30 -8.83 -28.17 -0.90
N PRO A 31 -7.61 -27.68 -0.58
CA PRO A 31 -7.10 -26.45 -1.20
C PRO A 31 -7.07 -26.58 -2.73
N ASP A 32 -7.38 -25.49 -3.44
CA ASP A 32 -7.28 -25.43 -4.91
C ASP A 32 -5.83 -25.31 -5.38
N ALA A 33 -4.98 -24.69 -4.55
CA ALA A 33 -3.56 -24.57 -4.79
C ALA A 33 -2.77 -24.74 -3.49
N ILE A 34 -1.57 -25.29 -3.63
CA ILE A 34 -0.58 -25.35 -2.56
C ILE A 34 0.65 -24.60 -3.07
N VAL A 35 1.07 -23.58 -2.34
CA VAL A 35 2.31 -22.84 -2.62
C VAL A 35 3.33 -23.19 -1.56
N GLU A 36 4.54 -23.54 -1.97
CA GLU A 36 5.61 -23.92 -1.05
C GLU A 36 6.70 -22.83 -1.01
N MET A 37 7.33 -22.70 0.16
CA MET A 37 8.55 -21.92 0.28
C MET A 37 9.61 -22.46 -0.69
N SER A 38 10.09 -21.61 -1.59
CA SER A 38 10.98 -22.03 -2.69
C SER A 38 12.33 -22.56 -2.21
N THR A 39 12.82 -22.02 -1.08
CA THR A 39 14.06 -22.46 -0.43
C THR A 39 13.71 -23.17 0.87
N ALA A 40 14.14 -24.43 1.03
CA ALA A 40 14.06 -25.09 2.33
C ALA A 40 15.16 -24.55 3.26
N PHE A 41 14.88 -24.47 4.55
CA PHE A 41 15.83 -23.98 5.54
C PHE A 41 16.20 -25.09 6.54
N GLU A 42 17.50 -25.22 6.83
CA GLU A 42 18.00 -26.16 7.82
C GLU A 42 18.10 -25.44 9.18
N VAL A 43 17.22 -25.81 10.11
CA VAL A 43 17.22 -25.29 11.48
C VAL A 43 18.24 -26.09 12.31
N PRO A 44 19.22 -25.43 12.94
CA PRO A 44 20.20 -26.12 13.77
C PRO A 44 19.55 -26.68 15.05
N ALA A 45 20.23 -27.63 15.70
CA ALA A 45 19.76 -28.22 16.96
C ALA A 45 19.77 -27.22 18.13
N GLU A 46 20.71 -26.28 18.11
CA GLU A 46 21.01 -25.36 19.19
C GLU A 46 21.39 -23.98 18.62
N GLY A 47 21.44 -22.97 19.49
CA GLY A 47 21.78 -21.59 19.15
C GLY A 47 20.56 -20.67 19.04
N ALA A 48 20.80 -19.39 18.80
CA ALA A 48 19.75 -18.43 18.49
C ALA A 48 19.74 -18.16 16.98
N LEU A 49 18.56 -18.02 16.38
CA LEU A 49 18.42 -17.53 15.01
C LEU A 49 17.73 -16.16 15.05
N PRO A 50 18.14 -15.22 14.19
CA PRO A 50 17.40 -13.96 14.05
C PRO A 50 16.01 -14.25 13.47
N VAL A 51 15.10 -13.28 13.58
CA VAL A 51 13.94 -13.22 12.69
C VAL A 51 14.43 -12.83 11.28
N PHE A 52 14.04 -13.56 10.26
CA PHE A 52 14.46 -13.29 8.87
C PHE A 52 13.38 -13.67 7.86
N THR A 53 13.53 -13.16 6.63
CA THR A 53 12.59 -13.43 5.54
C THR A 53 13.22 -14.35 4.50
N LEU A 54 12.52 -15.40 4.08
CA LEU A 54 12.78 -16.08 2.81
C LEU A 54 11.75 -15.62 1.77
N TRP A 55 12.15 -15.58 0.51
CA TRP A 55 11.32 -15.06 -0.57
C TRP A 55 11.03 -16.16 -1.59
N SER A 56 9.93 -16.03 -2.30
CA SER A 56 9.53 -16.96 -3.36
C SER A 56 8.91 -16.20 -4.52
N PRO A 57 9.22 -16.58 -5.78
CA PRO A 57 8.48 -16.07 -6.92
C PRO A 57 7.00 -16.42 -6.77
N ASN A 58 6.15 -15.54 -7.28
CA ASN A 58 4.72 -15.81 -7.33
C ASN A 58 4.41 -16.81 -8.45
N PRO A 59 3.74 -17.94 -8.15
CA PRO A 59 3.42 -18.95 -9.15
C PRO A 59 2.24 -18.56 -10.06
N PHE A 60 1.53 -17.46 -9.77
CA PHE A 60 0.33 -17.05 -10.49
C PHE A 60 0.61 -15.87 -11.44
N SER A 61 0.19 -16.01 -12.69
CA SER A 61 0.27 -14.94 -13.71
C SER A 61 -0.92 -13.97 -13.67
N GLU A 62 -1.91 -14.22 -12.83
CA GLU A 62 -3.13 -13.43 -12.64
C GLU A 62 -3.44 -13.29 -11.15
N ASP A 63 -4.19 -12.25 -10.79
CA ASP A 63 -4.62 -12.02 -9.41
C ASP A 63 -5.44 -13.21 -8.90
N LYS A 64 -5.09 -13.71 -7.71
CA LYS A 64 -5.83 -14.76 -7.01
C LYS A 64 -6.52 -14.19 -5.79
N PHE A 65 -7.80 -14.48 -5.66
CA PHE A 65 -8.65 -14.06 -4.53
C PHE A 65 -8.97 -15.28 -3.68
N ILE A 66 -8.70 -15.18 -2.38
CA ILE A 66 -8.60 -16.30 -1.45
C ILE A 66 -9.66 -16.14 -0.37
N GLU A 67 -10.58 -17.10 -0.28
CA GLU A 67 -11.66 -17.12 0.72
C GLU A 67 -11.32 -17.97 1.95
N ALA A 68 -10.28 -18.80 1.89
CA ALA A 68 -9.67 -19.43 3.05
C ALA A 68 -8.20 -19.76 2.78
N VAL A 69 -7.39 -19.76 3.83
CA VAL A 69 -5.94 -19.93 3.75
C VAL A 69 -5.42 -20.75 4.92
N GLU A 70 -4.45 -21.64 4.66
CA GLU A 70 -3.80 -22.44 5.70
C GLU A 70 -2.28 -22.44 5.55
N LEU A 71 -1.53 -22.13 6.60
CA LEU A 71 -0.08 -22.18 6.64
C LEU A 71 0.35 -23.39 7.48
N ARG A 72 1.15 -24.26 6.87
CA ARG A 72 1.66 -25.47 7.48
C ARG A 72 3.19 -25.48 7.44
N PRO A 73 3.86 -25.32 8.60
CA PRO A 73 5.29 -25.52 8.64
C PRO A 73 5.68 -26.98 8.46
N GLY A 74 6.86 -27.22 7.90
CA GLY A 74 7.48 -28.55 7.81
C GLY A 74 8.13 -28.96 9.12
N ALA A 75 8.74 -28.00 9.83
CA ALA A 75 9.41 -28.19 11.12
C ALA A 75 8.55 -27.62 12.28
N VAL A 76 7.36 -28.20 12.50
CA VAL A 76 6.41 -27.73 13.54
C VAL A 76 7.03 -27.64 14.93
N GLY A 77 8.02 -28.50 15.25
CA GLY A 77 8.70 -28.49 16.54
C GLY A 77 9.67 -27.33 16.74
N ALA A 78 10.12 -26.67 15.66
CA ALA A 78 11.10 -25.60 15.71
C ALA A 78 10.53 -24.22 15.33
N VAL A 79 9.39 -24.15 14.65
CA VAL A 79 8.77 -22.88 14.24
C VAL A 79 8.04 -22.26 15.43
N HIS A 80 8.60 -21.17 15.95
CA HIS A 80 7.99 -20.41 17.04
C HIS A 80 6.82 -19.55 16.53
N HIS A 81 7.05 -18.82 15.44
CA HIS A 81 5.99 -18.24 14.63
C HIS A 81 6.49 -17.99 13.20
N SER A 82 5.58 -17.74 12.28
CA SER A 82 5.92 -17.32 10.91
C SER A 82 4.73 -16.65 10.25
N ASP A 83 4.97 -15.87 9.21
CA ASP A 83 3.90 -15.33 8.39
C ASP A 83 4.26 -15.31 6.92
N VAL A 84 3.22 -15.27 6.10
CA VAL A 84 3.35 -15.13 4.65
C VAL A 84 2.68 -13.84 4.23
N THR A 85 3.44 -13.00 3.54
CA THR A 85 2.95 -11.77 2.92
C THR A 85 3.05 -11.89 1.40
N ALA A 86 2.04 -11.39 0.69
CA ALA A 86 2.11 -11.20 -0.75
C ALA A 86 2.37 -9.73 -1.02
N ARG A 87 3.57 -9.36 -1.47
CA ARG A 87 3.96 -7.95 -1.64
C ARG A 87 4.78 -7.73 -2.89
N THR A 88 4.81 -6.50 -3.40
CA THR A 88 5.76 -6.13 -4.46
C THR A 88 7.19 -6.21 -3.95
N LEU A 89 8.14 -6.40 -4.86
CA LEU A 89 9.56 -6.30 -4.51
C LEU A 89 9.89 -4.91 -3.97
N PRO A 90 10.87 -4.80 -3.04
CA PRO A 90 11.43 -3.53 -2.65
C PRO A 90 11.85 -2.71 -3.90
N PRO A 91 11.57 -1.40 -3.94
CA PRO A 91 11.89 -0.58 -5.10
C PRO A 91 13.36 -0.70 -5.53
N GLY A 92 13.57 -0.90 -6.84
CA GLY A 92 14.90 -1.01 -7.42
C GLY A 92 15.59 -2.38 -7.23
N THR A 93 14.91 -3.39 -6.69
CA THR A 93 15.48 -4.73 -6.51
C THR A 93 14.97 -5.76 -7.52
N THR A 94 15.73 -6.83 -7.73
CA THR A 94 15.32 -8.04 -8.47
C THR A 94 15.61 -9.29 -7.64
N LEU A 95 14.84 -10.38 -7.85
CA LEU A 95 15.11 -11.65 -7.18
C LEU A 95 16.45 -12.24 -7.66
N GLY A 96 17.35 -12.55 -6.73
CA GLY A 96 18.66 -13.14 -7.01
C GLY A 96 19.17 -13.99 -5.85
N ARG A 97 20.47 -14.29 -5.83
CA ARG A 97 21.11 -15.04 -4.74
C ARG A 97 21.80 -14.07 -3.78
N GLY A 98 21.41 -14.10 -2.51
CA GLY A 98 21.90 -13.18 -1.47
C GLY A 98 21.88 -13.80 -0.09
N ARG A 99 22.43 -13.10 0.91
CA ARG A 99 22.40 -13.61 2.29
C ARG A 99 21.01 -13.45 2.90
N ALA A 100 20.60 -14.44 3.69
CA ALA A 100 19.33 -14.44 4.43
C ALA A 100 19.29 -13.39 5.55
N TRP A 101 20.44 -13.05 6.13
CA TRP A 101 20.70 -11.95 7.06
C TRP A 101 22.20 -11.63 7.08
N LYS A 102 22.63 -10.56 7.76
CA LYS A 102 24.05 -10.20 7.88
C LYS A 102 24.84 -11.33 8.55
N GLY A 103 25.81 -11.88 7.82
CA GLY A 103 26.60 -13.05 8.27
C GLY A 103 25.90 -14.40 8.11
N GLY A 104 24.64 -14.42 7.69
CA GLY A 104 23.86 -15.63 7.44
C GLY A 104 24.19 -16.36 6.13
N PRO A 105 23.54 -17.50 5.87
CA PRO A 105 23.76 -18.32 4.67
C PRO A 105 23.28 -17.61 3.39
N LEU A 106 23.86 -17.99 2.25
CA LEU A 106 23.35 -17.59 0.93
C LEU A 106 22.13 -18.42 0.56
N VAL A 107 21.05 -17.74 0.21
CA VAL A 107 19.78 -18.34 -0.23
C VAL A 107 19.34 -17.71 -1.55
N ASP A 108 18.49 -18.44 -2.29
CA ASP A 108 17.96 -17.99 -3.57
C ASP A 108 16.73 -17.07 -3.37
N PHE A 109 16.37 -16.37 -4.43
CA PHE A 109 15.22 -15.46 -4.52
C PHE A 109 15.25 -14.28 -3.54
N VAL A 110 16.41 -13.90 -3.00
CA VAL A 110 16.50 -12.69 -2.17
C VAL A 110 16.37 -11.45 -3.07
N PRO A 111 15.69 -10.37 -2.65
CA PRO A 111 15.73 -9.11 -3.37
C PRO A 111 17.16 -8.52 -3.33
N ILE A 112 17.75 -8.29 -4.50
CA ILE A 112 19.11 -7.77 -4.68
C ILE A 112 19.05 -6.40 -5.36
N TYR A 113 19.83 -5.45 -4.84
CA TYR A 113 20.03 -4.15 -5.48
C TYR A 113 20.98 -4.23 -6.68
N PRO A 114 21.00 -3.25 -7.59
CA PRO A 114 21.88 -3.26 -8.76
C PRO A 114 23.38 -3.29 -8.41
N ASP A 115 23.75 -2.88 -7.20
CA ASP A 115 25.11 -2.94 -6.66
C ASP A 115 25.48 -4.30 -6.03
N GLY A 116 24.57 -5.27 -6.09
CA GLY A 116 24.78 -6.63 -5.58
C GLY A 116 24.47 -6.81 -4.09
N ARG A 117 24.06 -5.75 -3.36
CA ARG A 117 23.68 -5.88 -1.95
C ARG A 117 22.34 -6.59 -1.78
N SER A 118 22.27 -7.46 -0.76
CA SER A 118 21.04 -8.12 -0.34
C SER A 118 20.14 -7.17 0.46
N TYR A 119 18.85 -7.12 0.12
CA TYR A 119 17.84 -6.42 0.91
C TYR A 119 17.72 -6.99 2.33
N ASN A 120 17.81 -8.30 2.48
CA ASN A 120 17.70 -8.96 3.77
C ASN A 120 18.85 -8.59 4.72
N GLU A 121 20.05 -8.29 4.22
CA GLU A 121 21.16 -7.86 5.08
C GLU A 121 20.93 -6.47 5.69
N LEU A 122 20.02 -5.68 5.12
CA LEU A 122 19.63 -4.37 5.62
C LEU A 122 18.43 -4.43 6.60
N THR A 123 17.64 -5.51 6.54
CA THR A 123 16.31 -5.57 7.17
C THR A 123 16.14 -6.71 8.16
N ALA A 124 16.89 -7.80 8.02
CA ALA A 124 16.84 -8.90 8.99
C ALA A 124 17.49 -8.47 10.32
N GLU A 125 17.03 -9.06 11.41
CA GLU A 125 17.71 -8.88 12.69
C GLU A 125 19.17 -9.34 12.58
N ALA A 126 20.04 -8.64 13.29
CA ALA A 126 21.45 -8.98 13.32
C ALA A 126 21.61 -10.35 13.99
N GLY A 127 22.20 -11.32 13.28
CA GLY A 127 22.36 -12.69 13.77
C GLY A 127 23.17 -12.76 15.07
N PRO A 128 23.14 -13.90 15.78
CA PRO A 128 23.82 -14.06 17.08
C PRO A 128 25.33 -13.75 17.04
N ASP A 129 25.97 -13.95 15.88
CA ASP A 129 27.42 -13.71 15.66
C ASP A 129 27.73 -12.34 15.03
N SER A 130 26.73 -11.45 14.92
CA SER A 130 26.96 -10.09 14.44
C SER A 130 27.62 -9.25 15.53
N HIS A 131 28.87 -8.86 15.32
CA HIS A 131 29.51 -7.79 16.07
C HIS A 131 28.99 -6.43 15.58
N ASP A 132 27.72 -6.15 15.83
CA ASP A 132 27.20 -4.81 15.63
C ASP A 132 27.82 -3.88 16.67
N SER A 133 28.28 -2.71 16.22
CA SER A 133 28.74 -1.69 17.15
C SER A 133 27.56 -1.22 18.01
N ALA A 134 27.83 -0.68 19.21
CA ALA A 134 26.79 -0.10 20.04
C ALA A 134 25.96 0.98 19.30
N ALA A 135 26.57 1.64 18.31
CA ALA A 135 25.92 2.60 17.42
C ALA A 135 24.98 1.93 16.40
N ASP A 136 25.36 0.80 15.81
CA ASP A 136 24.49 0.02 14.90
C ASP A 136 23.29 -0.57 15.64
N VAL A 137 23.51 -1.05 16.86
CA VAL A 137 22.42 -1.51 17.72
C VAL A 137 21.51 -0.34 18.12
N GLN A 138 22.05 0.86 18.40
CA GLN A 138 21.25 2.04 18.71
C GLN A 138 20.47 2.59 17.50
N ALA A 139 21.08 2.61 16.31
CA ALA A 139 20.41 3.01 15.07
C ALA A 139 19.30 2.02 14.72
N ARG A 140 19.54 0.71 14.84
CA ARG A 140 18.51 -0.32 14.67
C ARG A 140 17.41 -0.18 15.72
N ARG A 141 17.73 0.06 16.99
CA ARG A 141 16.72 0.34 18.03
C ARG A 141 15.85 1.52 17.65
N THR A 142 16.45 2.59 17.13
CA THR A 142 15.71 3.79 16.69
C THR A 142 14.79 3.47 15.51
N THR A 143 15.22 2.61 14.57
CA THR A 143 14.37 2.14 13.46
C THR A 143 13.26 1.21 13.92
N LEU A 144 13.58 0.19 14.73
CA LEU A 144 12.60 -0.75 15.28
C LEU A 144 11.61 -0.04 16.22
N GLN A 145 12.02 1.00 16.95
CA GLN A 145 11.10 1.84 17.74
C GLN A 145 10.15 2.66 16.85
N LYS A 146 10.59 3.08 15.66
CA LYS A 146 9.73 3.71 14.66
C LYS A 146 8.77 2.70 14.01
N GLU A 147 9.19 1.45 13.83
CA GLU A 147 8.38 0.36 13.26
C GLU A 147 7.44 -0.29 14.28
N ALA A 148 7.83 -0.34 15.56
CA ALA A 148 7.08 -0.87 16.71
C ALA A 148 5.66 -0.31 16.81
N PHE A 149 5.45 0.87 16.24
CA PHE A 149 4.18 1.60 16.29
C PHE A 149 3.80 2.19 14.92
N SER A 150 4.46 1.76 13.84
CA SER A 150 4.05 2.10 12.48
C SER A 150 2.84 1.26 12.09
N THR A 151 1.75 1.91 11.67
CA THR A 151 0.57 1.26 11.10
C THR A 151 0.82 1.00 9.62
N THR A 152 1.72 0.07 9.27
CA THR A 152 1.80 -0.37 7.87
C THR A 152 0.66 -1.33 7.59
N ASP A 153 -0.11 -1.03 6.55
CA ASP A 153 -1.01 -2.01 5.95
C ASP A 153 -0.17 -3.21 5.52
N ASP A 154 -0.43 -4.38 6.11
CA ASP A 154 0.31 -5.59 5.78
C ASP A 154 -0.55 -6.47 4.88
N TYR A 155 -0.01 -6.83 3.71
CA TYR A 155 -0.59 -7.80 2.78
C TYR A 155 -0.34 -9.23 3.28
N ARG A 156 -0.49 -9.41 4.59
CA ARG A 156 -0.34 -10.68 5.25
C ARG A 156 -1.48 -11.57 4.81
N LEU A 157 -1.11 -12.67 4.17
CA LEU A 157 -2.04 -13.72 3.81
C LEU A 157 -2.45 -14.48 5.06
N LEU A 158 -1.49 -14.79 5.94
CA LEU A 158 -1.73 -15.52 7.17
C LEU A 158 -0.55 -15.38 8.14
N PHE A 159 -0.83 -15.38 9.44
CA PHE A 159 0.16 -15.56 10.51
C PHE A 159 -0.01 -16.94 11.16
N TYR A 160 1.10 -17.61 11.42
CA TYR A 160 1.16 -18.90 12.09
C TYR A 160 1.82 -18.75 13.46
N VAL A 161 1.16 -19.34 14.45
CA VAL A 161 1.71 -19.73 15.75
C VAL A 161 1.36 -21.19 15.99
N PRO A 162 2.06 -21.92 16.88
CA PRO A 162 1.63 -23.24 17.31
C PRO A 162 0.16 -23.24 17.76
N GLY A 163 -0.65 -24.09 17.12
CA GLY A 163 -2.11 -24.16 17.34
C GLY A 163 -2.94 -23.18 16.48
N GLY A 164 -2.32 -22.35 15.65
CA GLY A 164 -3.00 -21.52 14.66
C GLY A 164 -2.70 -21.98 13.23
N GLY A 165 -3.00 -21.10 12.26
CA GLY A 165 -2.58 -21.27 10.88
C GLY A 165 -3.67 -21.68 9.90
N PHE A 166 -4.95 -21.60 10.25
CA PHE A 166 -6.07 -21.62 9.31
C PHE A 166 -6.92 -20.37 9.53
N GLN A 167 -7.39 -19.76 8.44
CA GLN A 167 -8.34 -18.66 8.46
C GLN A 167 -9.36 -18.85 7.34
N GLU A 168 -10.61 -18.50 7.60
CA GLU A 168 -11.66 -18.40 6.60
C GLU A 168 -12.33 -17.03 6.59
N PHE A 169 -12.82 -16.62 5.43
CA PHE A 169 -13.49 -15.34 5.24
C PHE A 169 -14.95 -15.53 4.81
N PRO A 170 -15.87 -14.66 5.24
CA PRO A 170 -17.26 -14.73 4.82
C PRO A 170 -17.40 -14.47 3.30
N PRO A 171 -18.52 -14.86 2.68
CA PRO A 171 -18.74 -14.66 1.25
C PRO A 171 -18.48 -13.22 0.79
N GLY A 172 -17.67 -13.06 -0.25
CA GLY A 172 -17.28 -11.75 -0.80
C GLY A 172 -16.05 -11.11 -0.16
N ALA A 173 -15.67 -11.48 1.07
CA ALA A 173 -14.43 -11.04 1.70
C ALA A 173 -13.28 -11.98 1.31
N VAL A 174 -12.14 -11.42 0.89
CA VAL A 174 -11.02 -12.22 0.38
C VAL A 174 -9.66 -11.62 0.73
N LYS A 175 -8.64 -12.47 0.86
CA LYS A 175 -7.23 -12.07 0.72
C LYS A 175 -6.84 -12.09 -0.75
N ARG A 176 -5.87 -11.28 -1.16
CA ARG A 176 -5.40 -11.26 -2.57
C ARG A 176 -3.91 -11.54 -2.70
N ILE A 177 -3.57 -12.36 -3.68
CA ILE A 177 -2.22 -12.43 -4.25
C ILE A 177 -2.29 -11.81 -5.63
N SER A 178 -1.80 -10.57 -5.78
CA SER A 178 -1.73 -9.93 -7.09
C SER A 178 -0.66 -10.57 -7.96
N ALA A 179 -0.86 -10.62 -9.27
CA ALA A 179 0.10 -11.17 -10.24
C ALA A 179 1.47 -10.47 -10.20
N LYS A 180 1.54 -9.26 -9.64
CA LYS A 180 2.76 -8.45 -9.51
C LYS A 180 3.54 -8.73 -8.22
N ASN A 181 2.93 -9.46 -7.29
CA ASN A 181 3.52 -9.69 -5.97
C ASN A 181 4.57 -10.80 -6.07
N VAL A 182 5.46 -10.84 -5.09
CA VAL A 182 6.26 -11.98 -4.67
C VAL A 182 5.74 -12.43 -3.30
N LEU A 183 6.12 -13.63 -2.88
CA LEU A 183 5.79 -14.12 -1.54
C LEU A 183 6.99 -13.95 -0.61
N ALA A 184 6.76 -13.39 0.56
CA ALA A 184 7.74 -13.28 1.62
C ALA A 184 7.27 -14.06 2.84
N TRP A 185 8.12 -14.99 3.26
CA TRP A 185 7.96 -15.88 4.39
C TRP A 185 8.81 -15.35 5.53
N ASN A 186 8.20 -14.67 6.48
CA ASN A 186 8.90 -14.24 7.69
C ASN A 186 8.95 -15.42 8.66
N LEU A 187 10.15 -15.74 9.10
CA LEU A 187 10.44 -16.96 9.84
C LEU A 187 11.12 -16.61 11.14
N HIS A 188 10.63 -17.22 12.22
CA HIS A 188 11.35 -17.21 13.48
C HIS A 188 11.24 -18.59 14.15
N TYR A 189 12.43 -19.16 14.31
CA TYR A 189 12.62 -20.51 14.82
C TYR A 189 13.18 -20.46 16.24
N THR A 190 12.72 -21.39 17.07
CA THR A 190 13.37 -21.76 18.32
C THR A 190 13.92 -23.16 18.15
N PRO A 191 15.26 -23.35 18.10
CA PRO A 191 15.87 -24.66 18.01
C PRO A 191 15.33 -25.64 19.05
N SER A 192 14.96 -26.84 18.61
CA SER A 192 14.23 -27.83 19.40
C SER A 192 15.14 -28.84 20.12
N GLY A 193 16.47 -28.64 20.08
CA GLY A 193 17.47 -29.59 20.57
C GLY A 193 17.85 -30.67 19.55
N ARG A 194 17.30 -30.61 18.32
CA ARG A 194 17.65 -31.50 17.19
C ARG A 194 17.64 -30.72 15.88
N PRO A 195 18.49 -31.06 14.90
CA PRO A 195 18.42 -30.42 13.59
C PRO A 195 17.08 -30.76 12.93
N GLU A 196 16.41 -29.75 12.38
CA GLU A 196 15.14 -29.88 11.65
C GLU A 196 15.25 -29.20 10.29
N LYS A 197 14.43 -29.63 9.33
CA LYS A 197 14.36 -29.01 8.01
C LYS A 197 12.98 -28.43 7.81
N ASP A 198 12.90 -27.11 7.61
CA ASP A 198 11.64 -26.45 7.34
C ASP A 198 11.45 -26.14 5.85
N ARG A 199 10.24 -26.43 5.37
CA ARG A 199 9.71 -25.94 4.11
C ARG A 199 8.22 -25.74 4.31
N GLN A 200 7.83 -24.50 4.54
CA GLN A 200 6.44 -24.16 4.79
C GLN A 200 5.61 -24.28 3.52
N ARG A 201 4.33 -24.61 3.71
CA ARG A 201 3.35 -24.76 2.64
C ARG A 201 2.10 -23.97 2.97
N LEU A 202 1.60 -23.23 1.99
CA LEU A 202 0.40 -22.42 2.07
C LEU A 202 -0.70 -23.06 1.20
N GLY A 203 -1.75 -23.56 1.82
CA GLY A 203 -2.97 -24.03 1.16
C GLY A 203 -3.89 -22.85 0.88
N LEU A 204 -4.39 -22.76 -0.35
CA LEU A 204 -5.22 -21.67 -0.83
C LEU A 204 -6.56 -22.21 -1.34
N TRP A 205 -7.66 -21.63 -0.85
CA TRP A 205 -8.99 -21.82 -1.40
C TRP A 205 -9.42 -20.54 -2.11
N PHE A 206 -9.57 -20.63 -3.42
CA PHE A 206 -9.99 -19.51 -4.25
C PHE A 206 -11.47 -19.21 -4.05
N ALA A 207 -11.81 -17.93 -4.15
CA ALA A 207 -13.15 -17.41 -3.95
C ALA A 207 -14.16 -18.09 -4.90
N GLY A 208 -15.17 -18.75 -4.32
CA GLY A 208 -16.30 -19.31 -5.08
C GLY A 208 -17.39 -18.29 -5.38
N THR A 209 -17.40 -17.18 -4.64
CA THR A 209 -18.27 -16.02 -4.86
C THR A 209 -17.48 -14.87 -5.50
N PRO A 210 -18.11 -14.00 -6.30
CA PRO A 210 -17.44 -12.80 -6.81
C PRO A 210 -16.75 -12.02 -5.68
N PRO A 211 -15.43 -11.82 -5.75
CA PRO A 211 -14.69 -11.04 -4.76
C PRO A 211 -15.29 -9.63 -4.65
N ALA A 212 -15.64 -9.22 -3.44
CA ALA A 212 -16.20 -7.91 -3.15
C ALA A 212 -15.19 -7.05 -2.40
N HIS A 213 -14.66 -7.52 -1.27
CA HIS A 213 -13.79 -6.72 -0.41
C HIS A 213 -12.47 -7.41 -0.09
N GLU A 214 -11.37 -6.69 -0.24
CA GLU A 214 -10.04 -7.18 0.15
C GLU A 214 -9.86 -7.02 1.67
N VAL A 215 -9.55 -8.12 2.36
CA VAL A 215 -9.28 -8.16 3.79
C VAL A 215 -7.81 -7.84 4.03
N ILE A 216 -7.52 -6.75 4.71
CA ILE A 216 -6.18 -6.34 5.10
C ILE A 216 -5.93 -6.63 6.57
N THR A 217 -4.67 -6.89 6.93
CA THR A 217 -4.26 -7.03 8.32
C THR A 217 -3.64 -5.71 8.77
N LYS A 218 -4.14 -5.14 9.85
CA LYS A 218 -3.69 -3.85 10.37
C LYS A 218 -3.42 -3.94 11.86
N ARG A 219 -2.32 -3.34 12.32
CA ARG A 219 -2.05 -3.12 13.74
C ARG A 219 -2.86 -1.92 14.21
N ILE A 220 -3.45 -2.02 15.40
CA ILE A 220 -4.10 -0.91 16.10
C ILE A 220 -3.00 -0.07 16.75
N GLY A 221 -2.91 1.23 16.46
CA GLY A 221 -1.80 2.03 17.01
C GLY A 221 -1.52 3.42 16.46
N GLU A 222 -2.42 4.08 15.72
CA GLU A 222 -2.21 5.46 15.24
C GLU A 222 -1.96 6.43 16.41
N ALA A 223 -2.61 6.19 17.56
CA ALA A 223 -2.32 6.85 18.83
C ALA A 223 -2.24 5.83 19.96
N HIS A 224 -1.50 6.16 21.01
CA HIS A 224 -1.35 5.37 22.21
C HIS A 224 -1.56 6.23 23.45
N ILE A 225 -2.15 5.65 24.49
CA ILE A 225 -2.26 6.27 25.82
C ILE A 225 -1.53 5.36 26.82
N ILE A 226 -0.52 5.92 27.50
CA ILE A 226 0.26 5.23 28.53
C ILE A 226 0.34 6.13 29.76
N GLU A 227 -0.06 5.60 30.92
CA GLU A 227 -0.05 6.35 32.18
C GLU A 227 -0.73 7.73 32.08
N GLY A 228 -1.82 7.82 31.30
CA GLY A 228 -2.59 9.05 31.09
C GLY A 228 -1.99 10.05 30.09
N LYS A 229 -0.88 9.72 29.44
CA LYS A 229 -0.23 10.54 28.42
C LYS A 229 -0.45 9.96 27.02
N GLU A 230 -0.77 10.81 26.06
CA GLU A 230 -0.94 10.45 24.64
C GLU A 230 0.40 10.47 23.89
N PHE A 231 0.60 9.49 23.01
CA PHE A 231 1.73 9.32 22.13
C PHE A 231 1.21 9.00 20.73
N VAL A 232 1.65 9.72 19.70
CA VAL A 232 1.16 9.56 18.32
C VAL A 232 2.24 8.92 17.46
N ALA A 233 1.87 7.94 16.64
CA ALA A 233 2.82 7.28 15.73
C ALA A 233 3.43 8.31 14.75
N GLY A 234 4.76 8.36 14.68
CA GLY A 234 5.48 9.25 13.76
C GLY A 234 5.71 10.70 14.24
N SER A 235 5.30 11.07 15.46
CA SER A 235 5.68 12.37 16.04
C SER A 235 7.12 12.37 16.55
N ASP A 236 7.90 13.41 16.22
CA ASP A 236 9.24 13.60 16.76
C ASP A 236 9.19 13.92 18.27
N GLY A 237 9.94 13.18 19.10
CA GLY A 237 10.42 13.71 20.38
C GLY A 237 10.08 12.96 21.67
N GLU A 238 9.37 11.84 21.67
CA GLU A 238 9.09 11.10 22.92
C GLU A 238 9.20 9.58 22.77
N ASP A 239 10.15 8.99 23.51
CA ASP A 239 10.24 7.54 23.68
C ASP A 239 9.11 7.06 24.60
N PHE A 240 8.44 5.98 24.21
CA PHE A 240 7.49 5.30 25.08
C PHE A 240 8.17 4.87 26.39
N PRO A 241 7.53 5.09 27.56
CA PRO A 241 8.12 4.74 28.84
C PRO A 241 8.29 3.22 28.97
N THR A 242 9.39 2.81 29.60
CA THR A 242 9.58 1.40 30.00
C THR A 242 8.61 1.00 31.09
N ILE A 243 8.19 -0.27 31.10
CA ILE A 243 7.44 -0.87 32.21
C ILE A 243 8.36 -0.86 33.44
N PRO A 244 7.97 -0.22 34.55
CA PRO A 244 8.82 -0.12 35.73
C PRO A 244 9.12 -1.49 36.36
N PRO A 245 10.27 -1.64 37.04
CA PRO A 245 10.52 -2.80 37.90
C PRO A 245 9.37 -3.02 38.88
N PHE A 246 8.99 -4.28 39.08
CA PHE A 246 7.97 -4.72 40.02
C PHE A 246 6.53 -4.19 39.81
N ALA A 247 6.26 -3.45 38.73
CA ALA A 247 4.89 -3.02 38.41
C ALA A 247 3.98 -4.23 38.18
N ASP A 248 2.85 -4.31 38.86
CA ASP A 248 1.91 -5.45 38.78
C ASP A 248 0.64 -5.16 37.94
N ASP A 249 0.49 -3.91 37.50
CA ASP A 249 -0.64 -3.44 36.69
C ASP A 249 -0.27 -2.25 35.79
N TRP A 250 0.71 -2.43 34.91
CA TRP A 250 1.10 -1.37 33.98
C TRP A 250 0.24 -1.40 32.72
N LYS A 251 -0.35 -0.26 32.34
CA LYS A 251 -1.38 -0.18 31.29
C LYS A 251 -0.90 0.59 30.05
N ILE A 252 -1.27 0.07 28.89
CA ILE A 252 -1.17 0.73 27.59
C ILE A 252 -2.48 0.60 26.82
N THR A 253 -2.82 1.63 26.05
CA THR A 253 -3.95 1.62 25.11
C THR A 253 -3.47 2.06 23.75
N ALA A 254 -3.77 1.30 22.69
CA ALA A 254 -3.61 1.72 21.30
C ALA A 254 -4.99 2.07 20.72
N ILE A 255 -5.03 3.04 19.81
CA ILE A 255 -6.26 3.60 19.24
C ILE A 255 -6.07 3.78 17.73
N THR A 256 -7.06 3.32 16.97
CA THR A 256 -7.17 3.54 15.52
C THR A 256 -8.50 4.20 15.18
N PRO A 257 -8.51 5.42 14.63
CA PRO A 257 -9.72 6.03 14.07
C PRO A 257 -9.97 5.57 12.63
N PHE A 258 -11.24 5.42 12.26
CA PHE A 258 -11.65 5.11 10.88
C PHE A 258 -12.30 6.33 10.22
N GLN A 259 -11.82 6.70 9.04
CA GLN A 259 -12.38 7.79 8.24
C GLN A 259 -13.44 7.31 7.24
N ASP A 260 -13.48 6.01 7.00
CA ASP A 260 -14.41 5.33 6.11
C ASP A 260 -15.14 4.24 6.87
N ASP A 261 -16.27 3.80 6.33
CA ASP A 261 -16.97 2.60 6.80
C ASP A 261 -16.07 1.37 6.62
N VAL A 262 -15.92 0.58 7.67
CA VAL A 262 -15.10 -0.64 7.67
C VAL A 262 -15.86 -1.82 8.27
N THR A 263 -15.49 -3.02 7.86
CA THR A 263 -15.96 -4.27 8.45
C THR A 263 -14.78 -4.99 9.11
N ILE A 264 -14.88 -5.30 10.40
CA ILE A 264 -13.90 -6.04 11.19
C ILE A 264 -14.26 -7.53 11.19
N TYR A 265 -13.30 -8.40 10.89
CA TYR A 265 -13.49 -9.85 10.79
C TYR A 265 -12.89 -10.61 11.97
N SER A 266 -11.72 -10.20 12.43
CA SER A 266 -10.98 -10.91 13.47
C SER A 266 -10.07 -9.96 14.24
N LEU A 267 -9.72 -10.38 15.46
CA LEU A 267 -8.89 -9.62 16.39
C LEU A 267 -7.83 -10.54 16.98
N TRP A 268 -6.62 -10.01 17.17
CA TRP A 268 -5.50 -10.82 17.62
C TRP A 268 -4.62 -10.07 18.63
N PRO A 269 -4.65 -10.46 19.91
CA PRO A 269 -3.78 -9.91 20.93
C PRO A 269 -2.39 -10.54 20.87
N HIS A 270 -1.35 -9.72 20.95
CA HIS A 270 0.02 -10.19 21.07
C HIS A 270 0.82 -9.32 22.06
N MET A 271 1.35 -9.99 23.08
CA MET A 271 2.25 -9.49 24.12
C MET A 271 3.26 -10.60 24.46
N HIS A 272 4.35 -10.29 25.17
CA HIS A 272 5.31 -11.29 25.64
C HIS A 272 4.96 -11.80 27.05
N LEU A 273 5.97 -12.27 27.79
CA LEU A 273 5.84 -13.04 29.02
C LEU A 273 5.15 -12.27 30.17
N ARG A 274 5.07 -10.94 30.08
CA ARG A 274 4.44 -10.09 31.10
C ARG A 274 3.01 -9.71 30.78
N GLY A 275 2.53 -9.98 29.56
CA GLY A 275 1.15 -9.72 29.19
C GLY A 275 0.18 -10.41 30.14
N ARG A 276 -0.79 -9.66 30.67
CA ARG A 276 -1.79 -10.17 31.63
C ARG A 276 -3.16 -10.33 30.97
N ASP A 277 -3.61 -9.29 30.27
CA ASP A 277 -4.91 -9.26 29.61
C ASP A 277 -4.90 -8.26 28.45
N MET A 278 -5.80 -8.45 27.49
CA MET A 278 -6.06 -7.47 26.44
C MET A 278 -7.56 -7.38 26.10
N THR A 279 -8.06 -6.16 25.94
CA THR A 279 -9.45 -5.86 25.58
C THR A 279 -9.51 -5.00 24.32
N PHE A 280 -10.41 -5.35 23.40
CA PHE A 280 -10.69 -4.61 22.18
C PHE A 280 -12.08 -3.96 22.28
N ILE A 281 -12.14 -2.65 22.13
CA ILE A 281 -13.37 -1.86 22.25
C ILE A 281 -13.58 -1.04 20.98
N ALA A 282 -14.74 -1.15 20.37
CA ALA A 282 -15.21 -0.21 19.37
C ALA A 282 -15.95 0.96 20.03
N THR A 283 -15.65 2.18 19.62
CA THR A 283 -16.42 3.38 19.96
C THR A 283 -17.05 3.93 18.68
N TYR A 284 -18.37 4.05 18.66
CA TYR A 284 -19.15 4.52 17.51
C TYR A 284 -19.26 6.06 17.50
N PRO A 285 -19.65 6.69 16.37
CA PRO A 285 -19.74 8.16 16.27
C PRO A 285 -20.73 8.81 17.24
N ASP A 286 -21.72 8.05 17.73
CA ASP A 286 -22.69 8.48 18.74
C ASP A 286 -22.17 8.37 20.18
N GLY A 287 -20.94 7.89 20.37
CA GLY A 287 -20.30 7.67 21.66
C GLY A 287 -20.60 6.32 22.31
N ARG A 288 -21.39 5.45 21.68
CA ARG A 288 -21.62 4.07 22.17
C ARG A 288 -20.31 3.31 22.14
N GLU A 289 -20.05 2.51 23.18
CA GLU A 289 -18.92 1.57 23.23
C GLU A 289 -19.40 0.12 23.22
N GLU A 290 -18.65 -0.74 22.54
CA GLU A 290 -18.90 -2.18 22.43
C GLU A 290 -17.58 -2.94 22.60
N VAL A 291 -17.55 -3.90 23.53
CA VAL A 291 -16.39 -4.79 23.70
C VAL A 291 -16.47 -5.88 22.65
N LEU A 292 -15.55 -5.86 21.68
CA LEU A 292 -15.49 -6.83 20.59
C LEU A 292 -14.76 -8.12 21.00
N LEU A 293 -13.71 -7.99 21.83
CA LEU A 293 -12.95 -9.11 22.37
C LEU A 293 -12.38 -8.74 23.75
N HIS A 294 -12.45 -9.69 24.68
CA HIS A 294 -11.78 -9.57 25.98
C HIS A 294 -11.04 -10.88 26.28
N VAL A 295 -9.71 -10.80 26.39
CA VAL A 295 -8.83 -11.91 26.78
C VAL A 295 -8.35 -11.64 28.21
N PRO A 296 -9.08 -12.12 29.25
CA PRO A 296 -8.83 -11.78 30.65
C PRO A 296 -7.59 -12.45 31.27
N ASN A 297 -7.12 -13.53 30.67
CA ASN A 297 -5.96 -14.30 31.13
C ASN A 297 -5.10 -14.60 29.91
N TYR A 298 -4.39 -13.58 29.43
CA TYR A 298 -3.46 -13.74 28.33
C TYR A 298 -2.36 -14.73 28.72
N ASP A 299 -2.04 -15.64 27.81
CA ASP A 299 -0.92 -16.56 27.95
C ASP A 299 -0.05 -16.43 26.70
N PHE A 300 1.25 -16.18 26.90
CA PHE A 300 2.22 -16.09 25.82
C PHE A 300 2.29 -17.39 24.99
N GLN A 301 1.89 -18.53 25.54
CA GLN A 301 1.81 -19.79 24.79
C GLN A 301 0.49 -19.94 24.01
N TRP A 302 -0.49 -19.05 24.22
CA TRP A 302 -1.80 -19.04 23.58
C TRP A 302 -2.02 -17.74 22.80
N GLN A 303 -1.34 -17.63 21.66
CA GLN A 303 -1.35 -16.43 20.82
C GLN A 303 -2.29 -16.58 19.62
N LEU A 304 -3.43 -17.24 19.79
CA LEU A 304 -4.37 -17.46 18.70
C LEU A 304 -5.08 -16.17 18.30
N GLN A 305 -5.44 -16.10 17.03
CA GLN A 305 -6.37 -15.11 16.50
C GLN A 305 -7.80 -15.52 16.80
N TYR A 306 -8.66 -14.53 17.05
CA TYR A 306 -10.07 -14.71 17.34
C TYR A 306 -10.90 -14.19 16.18
N GLU A 307 -11.50 -15.10 15.43
CA GLU A 307 -12.52 -14.77 14.42
C GLU A 307 -13.80 -14.33 15.13
N LEU A 308 -14.39 -13.21 14.71
CA LEU A 308 -15.65 -12.75 15.25
C LEU A 308 -16.77 -13.64 14.73
N ALA A 309 -17.65 -14.09 15.63
CA ALA A 309 -18.79 -14.94 15.26
C ALA A 309 -19.68 -14.29 14.18
N GLN A 310 -19.75 -12.95 14.18
CA GLN A 310 -20.29 -12.15 13.11
C GLN A 310 -19.31 -10.99 12.85
N PRO A 311 -18.95 -10.70 11.59
CA PRO A 311 -18.19 -9.50 11.27
C PRO A 311 -18.90 -8.24 11.78
N VAL A 312 -18.14 -7.29 12.30
CA VAL A 312 -18.67 -6.06 12.91
C VAL A 312 -18.43 -4.89 11.99
N HIS A 313 -19.50 -4.25 11.54
CA HIS A 313 -19.45 -3.03 10.75
C HIS A 313 -19.28 -1.80 11.66
N LEU A 314 -18.26 -1.00 11.36
CA LEU A 314 -17.97 0.26 12.04
C LEU A 314 -18.11 1.41 11.03
N PRO A 315 -19.07 2.33 11.23
CA PRO A 315 -19.22 3.48 10.35
C PRO A 315 -18.04 4.44 10.46
N ALA A 316 -17.83 5.27 9.43
CA ALA A 316 -16.89 6.37 9.43
C ALA A 316 -17.04 7.24 10.70
N GLY A 317 -15.91 7.60 11.30
CA GLY A 317 -15.85 8.30 12.60
C GLY A 317 -15.80 7.38 13.82
N SER A 318 -15.91 6.05 13.64
CA SER A 318 -15.67 5.10 14.71
C SER A 318 -14.18 5.00 15.08
N THR A 319 -13.88 4.50 16.27
CA THR A 319 -12.52 4.11 16.67
C THR A 319 -12.50 2.69 17.20
N ILE A 320 -11.38 1.98 17.03
CA ILE A 320 -11.09 0.76 17.79
C ILE A 320 -9.94 1.01 18.76
N LYS A 321 -10.07 0.49 19.97
CA LYS A 321 -9.08 0.56 21.04
C LYS A 321 -8.62 -0.84 21.40
N ALA A 322 -7.31 -1.07 21.47
CA ALA A 322 -6.74 -2.24 22.15
C ALA A 322 -6.17 -1.77 23.48
N ILE A 323 -6.56 -2.40 24.59
CA ILE A 323 -6.15 -2.04 25.95
C ILE A 323 -5.47 -3.24 26.56
N GLY A 324 -4.17 -3.14 26.87
CA GLY A 324 -3.42 -4.22 27.51
C GLY A 324 -2.84 -3.82 28.86
N HIS A 325 -2.65 -4.84 29.69
CA HIS A 325 -1.99 -4.72 30.98
C HIS A 325 -0.83 -5.70 31.11
N TYR A 326 0.19 -5.31 31.85
CA TYR A 326 1.37 -6.11 32.13
C TYR A 326 1.62 -6.30 33.63
N ASP A 327 2.07 -7.50 33.98
CA ASP A 327 2.55 -7.86 35.31
C ASP A 327 4.07 -8.11 35.27
N ASN A 328 4.85 -7.07 35.57
CA ASN A 328 6.29 -7.11 35.80
C ASN A 328 6.65 -7.36 37.27
N SER A 329 5.71 -7.81 38.10
CA SER A 329 5.98 -8.14 39.50
C SER A 329 6.74 -9.45 39.65
N SER A 330 7.27 -9.69 40.86
CA SER A 330 7.88 -10.96 41.23
C SER A 330 6.86 -12.10 41.41
N ARG A 331 5.55 -11.81 41.34
CA ARG A 331 4.48 -12.82 41.43
C ARG A 331 4.17 -13.47 40.08
N ASN A 332 4.46 -12.77 38.98
CA ASN A 332 4.35 -13.36 37.65
C ASN A 332 5.45 -14.41 37.45
N ARG A 333 5.06 -15.69 37.42
CA ARG A 333 5.99 -16.82 37.25
C ARG A 333 6.65 -16.86 35.87
N ASN A 334 6.06 -16.20 34.88
CA ASN A 334 6.62 -16.09 33.54
C ASN A 334 7.63 -14.94 33.43
N ASN A 335 7.72 -14.05 34.43
CA ASN A 335 8.62 -12.92 34.40
C ASN A 335 10.06 -13.35 34.72
N PRO A 336 11.00 -13.24 33.76
CA PRO A 336 12.37 -13.70 33.98
C PRO A 336 13.18 -12.73 34.87
N ARG A 337 12.81 -11.44 34.93
CA ARG A 337 13.59 -10.36 35.55
C ARG A 337 12.68 -9.21 36.06
N PRO A 338 11.97 -9.39 37.19
CA PRO A 338 11.10 -8.36 37.75
C PRO A 338 11.85 -7.14 38.29
N ASP A 339 13.16 -7.27 38.51
CA ASP A 339 14.05 -6.25 39.06
C ASP A 339 14.48 -5.19 38.04
N LEU A 340 14.20 -5.39 36.75
CA LEU A 340 14.64 -4.52 35.67
C LEU A 340 13.47 -3.77 35.01
N PRO A 341 13.71 -2.55 34.51
CA PRO A 341 12.76 -1.89 33.62
C PRO A 341 12.68 -2.67 32.31
N VAL A 342 11.46 -2.81 31.78
CA VAL A 342 11.19 -3.58 30.56
C VAL A 342 10.85 -2.62 29.44
N ARG A 343 11.53 -2.77 28.30
CA ARG A 343 11.32 -1.95 27.11
C ARG A 343 10.62 -2.74 26.02
N TRP A 344 10.16 -2.03 24.99
CA TRP A 344 9.71 -2.65 23.76
C TRP A 344 10.90 -3.30 23.02
N SER A 345 10.76 -4.57 22.60
CA SER A 345 11.69 -5.29 21.71
C SER A 345 11.08 -6.63 21.25
N GLU A 346 11.58 -7.18 20.14
CA GLU A 346 11.21 -8.49 19.58
C GLU A 346 11.51 -9.71 20.48
N GLN A 347 12.37 -9.56 21.48
CA GLN A 347 12.78 -10.67 22.34
C GLN A 347 11.75 -10.93 23.44
N SER A 348 11.37 -12.19 23.66
CA SER A 348 10.35 -12.60 24.65
C SER A 348 10.65 -12.21 26.11
N ARG A 349 11.93 -11.95 26.44
CA ARG A 349 12.37 -11.44 27.76
C ARG A 349 12.16 -9.93 27.93
N ASP A 350 12.11 -9.20 26.82
CA ASP A 350 11.64 -7.80 26.72
C ASP A 350 10.13 -7.85 26.39
N GLU A 351 9.51 -6.79 25.88
CA GLU A 351 8.04 -6.75 25.72
C GLU A 351 7.56 -6.23 24.37
N MET A 352 6.32 -6.57 24.01
CA MET A 352 5.57 -6.02 22.88
C MET A 352 4.15 -5.68 23.28
N PHE A 353 3.56 -4.69 22.61
CA PHE A 353 2.14 -4.39 22.67
C PHE A 353 1.54 -4.31 21.27
N ASN A 354 0.91 -5.39 20.81
CA ASN A 354 0.30 -5.43 19.49
C ASN A 354 -1.14 -5.93 19.59
N GLY A 355 -2.10 -5.05 19.33
CA GLY A 355 -3.45 -5.45 18.96
C GLY A 355 -3.56 -5.45 17.43
N TRP A 356 -3.85 -6.60 16.83
CA TRP A 356 -4.08 -6.70 15.38
C TRP A 356 -5.56 -6.87 15.09
N MET A 357 -5.96 -6.40 13.90
CA MET A 357 -7.28 -6.61 13.34
C MET A 357 -7.18 -7.01 11.87
N GLU A 358 -8.14 -7.81 11.44
CA GLU A 358 -8.43 -7.96 10.02
C GLU A 358 -9.67 -7.16 9.69
N LEU A 359 -9.57 -6.33 8.65
CA LEU A 359 -10.66 -5.48 8.21
C LEU A 359 -10.74 -5.40 6.69
N SER A 360 -11.88 -4.93 6.20
CA SER A 360 -12.03 -4.39 4.85
C SER A 360 -12.60 -2.98 4.92
N VAL A 361 -12.31 -2.18 3.91
CA VAL A 361 -12.94 -0.87 3.72
C VAL A 361 -14.14 -1.04 2.80
N ASP A 362 -15.32 -0.64 3.26
CA ASP A 362 -16.59 -1.02 2.62
C ASP A 362 -16.79 -0.33 1.26
N LYS A 363 -16.26 0.89 1.07
CA LYS A 363 -16.29 1.56 -0.24
C LYS A 363 -15.30 0.96 -1.24
N ASP A 364 -14.30 0.21 -0.79
CA ASP A 364 -13.24 -0.36 -1.62
C ASP A 364 -13.68 -1.73 -2.15
N ILE A 365 -14.47 -1.71 -3.21
CA ILE A 365 -14.91 -2.92 -3.88
C ILE A 365 -13.85 -3.35 -4.91
N ILE A 366 -13.45 -4.62 -4.86
CA ILE A 366 -12.49 -5.22 -5.78
C ILE A 366 -13.00 -5.05 -7.21
N ASN A 367 -12.12 -4.56 -8.10
CA ASN A 367 -12.43 -4.20 -9.48
C ASN A 367 -13.56 -3.15 -9.62
N ARG A 368 -13.89 -2.43 -8.53
CA ARG A 368 -14.86 -1.34 -8.51
C ARG A 368 -14.53 -0.28 -7.47
N GLY A 369 -13.72 0.72 -7.80
CA GLY A 369 -13.66 1.92 -6.97
C GLY A 369 -14.91 2.80 -7.14
N PRO A 370 -15.01 3.90 -6.38
CA PRO A 370 -16.15 4.79 -6.40
C PRO A 370 -16.47 5.28 -7.82
N ILE A 371 -17.76 5.23 -8.16
CA ILE A 371 -18.31 5.63 -9.46
C ILE A 371 -18.89 7.04 -9.32
N TYR A 372 -18.29 7.99 -10.03
CA TYR A 372 -18.76 9.37 -10.08
C TYR A 372 -19.44 9.60 -11.43
N THR A 373 -20.75 9.88 -11.43
CA THR A 373 -21.44 10.30 -12.65
C THR A 373 -21.00 11.72 -13.00
N LEU A 374 -20.56 11.91 -14.24
CA LEU A 374 -20.10 13.22 -14.69
C LEU A 374 -21.28 14.20 -14.75
N ALA A 375 -21.11 15.34 -14.08
CA ALA A 375 -22.01 16.47 -14.25
C ALA A 375 -21.93 16.99 -15.69
N ARG A 376 -23.03 17.57 -16.18
CA ARG A 376 -23.08 18.13 -17.53
C ARG A 376 -22.19 19.39 -17.61
N PRO A 377 -21.17 19.43 -18.48
CA PRO A 377 -20.34 20.60 -18.70
C PRO A 377 -21.08 21.69 -19.49
N VAL A 378 -20.51 22.90 -19.54
CA VAL A 378 -20.94 24.00 -20.41
C VAL A 378 -20.53 23.73 -21.85
N HIS A 379 -19.34 23.16 -22.09
CA HIS A 379 -18.84 22.84 -23.42
C HIS A 379 -18.94 21.36 -23.77
N ASP A 380 -18.73 21.01 -25.04
CA ASP A 380 -18.97 19.66 -25.55
C ASP A 380 -17.85 18.65 -25.25
N ARG A 381 -16.77 19.09 -24.60
CA ARG A 381 -15.62 18.24 -24.28
C ARG A 381 -15.07 18.54 -22.89
N VAL A 382 -14.53 17.51 -22.27
CA VAL A 382 -13.95 17.55 -20.93
C VAL A 382 -12.60 16.86 -20.93
N SER A 383 -11.72 17.24 -20.01
CA SER A 383 -10.44 16.58 -19.76
C SER A 383 -10.32 16.17 -18.30
N LEU A 384 -9.33 15.34 -17.96
CA LEU A 384 -9.17 14.82 -16.60
C LEU A 384 -7.74 14.96 -16.09
N GLY A 385 -7.57 15.72 -15.01
CA GLY A 385 -6.33 15.77 -14.23
C GLY A 385 -6.36 14.73 -13.12
N ILE A 386 -5.27 13.99 -12.96
CA ILE A 386 -5.13 12.93 -11.97
C ILE A 386 -3.88 13.22 -11.16
N GLY A 387 -4.05 13.49 -9.87
CA GLY A 387 -2.94 13.74 -8.94
C GLY A 387 -2.08 12.49 -8.71
N SER A 388 -0.94 12.70 -8.05
CA SER A 388 -0.15 11.59 -7.51
C SER A 388 -0.96 10.85 -6.44
N GLY A 389 -0.81 9.53 -6.37
CA GLY A 389 -1.50 8.70 -5.38
C GLY A 389 -0.98 7.26 -5.36
N PRO A 390 -1.60 6.40 -4.54
CA PRO A 390 -1.25 4.98 -4.49
C PRO A 390 -1.48 4.31 -5.86
N PRO A 391 -0.71 3.26 -6.21
CA PRO A 391 -0.80 2.61 -7.50
C PRO A 391 -2.24 2.18 -7.85
N GLY A 392 -2.73 2.63 -9.01
CA GLY A 392 -4.11 2.39 -9.43
C GLY A 392 -4.37 2.84 -10.87
N LYS A 393 -5.66 2.88 -11.23
CA LYS A 393 -6.15 3.37 -12.52
C LYS A 393 -7.38 4.24 -12.33
N VAL A 394 -7.57 5.16 -13.26
CA VAL A 394 -8.81 5.92 -13.45
C VAL A 394 -9.36 5.53 -14.82
N TYR A 395 -10.64 5.17 -14.87
CA TYR A 395 -11.39 4.88 -16.09
C TYR A 395 -12.48 5.91 -16.26
N VAL A 396 -12.60 6.45 -17.47
CA VAL A 396 -13.82 7.08 -17.94
C VAL A 396 -14.61 6.02 -18.68
N ARG A 397 -15.85 5.80 -18.27
CA ARG A 397 -16.74 4.80 -18.86
C ARG A 397 -17.94 5.46 -19.51
N ASN A 398 -18.39 4.86 -20.60
CA ASN A 398 -19.65 5.17 -21.26
C ASN A 398 -20.83 4.60 -20.46
N VAL A 399 -22.04 5.02 -20.84
CA VAL A 399 -23.29 4.61 -20.17
C VAL A 399 -23.49 3.08 -20.21
N ASP A 400 -22.98 2.41 -21.24
CA ASP A 400 -23.03 0.96 -21.39
C ASP A 400 -21.95 0.22 -20.57
N GLY A 401 -21.13 0.94 -19.81
CA GLY A 401 -20.03 0.42 -19.00
C GLY A 401 -18.71 0.19 -19.76
N SER A 402 -18.70 0.39 -21.09
CA SER A 402 -17.48 0.29 -21.88
C SER A 402 -16.46 1.37 -21.49
N VAL A 403 -15.17 1.05 -21.55
CA VAL A 403 -14.11 2.01 -21.24
C VAL A 403 -13.97 2.98 -22.42
N GLN A 404 -14.26 4.25 -22.18
CA GLN A 404 -14.02 5.34 -23.14
C GLN A 404 -12.53 5.68 -23.21
N THR A 405 -11.90 5.84 -22.04
CA THR A 405 -10.47 6.12 -21.89
C THR A 405 -10.03 5.82 -20.47
N SER A 406 -8.71 5.77 -20.24
CA SER A 406 -8.14 5.49 -18.91
C SER A 406 -6.75 6.09 -18.75
N ALA A 407 -6.36 6.30 -17.50
CA ALA A 407 -5.00 6.68 -17.12
C ALA A 407 -4.59 6.00 -15.81
N THR A 408 -3.29 6.02 -15.52
CA THR A 408 -2.72 5.41 -14.32
C THR A 408 -2.67 6.39 -13.15
N ILE A 409 -2.92 5.88 -11.95
CA ILE A 409 -2.59 6.54 -10.68
C ILE A 409 -1.24 6.00 -10.25
N GLY A 410 -0.33 6.89 -9.87
CA GLY A 410 1.00 6.51 -9.43
C GLY A 410 1.72 7.67 -8.74
N PRO A 411 3.05 7.56 -8.55
CA PRO A 411 3.81 8.56 -7.80
C PRO A 411 3.89 9.93 -8.50
N SER A 412 3.60 9.98 -9.79
CA SER A 412 3.54 11.22 -10.57
C SER A 412 2.11 11.47 -11.07
N PRO A 413 1.67 12.74 -11.16
CA PRO A 413 0.40 13.08 -11.78
C PRO A 413 0.30 12.57 -13.22
N SER A 414 -0.93 12.29 -13.66
CA SER A 414 -1.25 11.93 -15.03
C SER A 414 -2.43 12.76 -15.56
N PHE A 415 -2.64 12.72 -16.86
CA PHE A 415 -3.65 13.53 -17.54
C PHE A 415 -4.33 12.72 -18.64
N ILE A 416 -5.64 12.91 -18.79
CA ILE A 416 -6.42 12.39 -19.92
C ILE A 416 -6.79 13.58 -20.79
N GLU A 417 -6.33 13.54 -22.05
CA GLU A 417 -6.63 14.53 -23.07
C GLU A 417 -8.15 14.69 -23.29
N PRO A 418 -8.61 15.86 -23.76
CA PRO A 418 -10.04 16.11 -23.92
C PRO A 418 -10.76 15.05 -24.75
N TRP A 419 -11.92 14.62 -24.27
CA TRP A 419 -12.82 13.74 -25.01
C TRP A 419 -14.22 14.37 -25.12
N PRO A 420 -15.02 13.99 -26.14
CA PRO A 420 -16.41 14.44 -26.24
C PRO A 420 -17.24 13.98 -25.05
N PHE A 421 -17.93 14.90 -24.40
CA PHE A 421 -18.82 14.58 -23.29
C PHE A 421 -20.09 13.88 -23.79
N ALA A 422 -20.49 12.81 -23.09
CA ALA A 422 -21.81 12.20 -23.26
C ALA A 422 -22.53 12.10 -21.91
N PRO A 423 -23.83 12.47 -21.83
CA PRO A 423 -24.60 12.35 -20.60
C PRO A 423 -24.60 10.93 -20.05
N GLY A 424 -24.34 10.78 -18.74
CA GLY A 424 -24.31 9.49 -18.06
C GLY A 424 -22.95 8.78 -18.08
N GLN A 425 -21.92 9.39 -18.67
CA GLN A 425 -20.54 8.93 -18.48
C GLN A 425 -20.15 8.95 -16.99
N THR A 426 -19.29 8.02 -16.60
CA THR A 426 -18.82 7.90 -15.22
C THR A 426 -17.30 7.86 -15.13
N ILE A 427 -16.74 8.40 -14.05
CA ILE A 427 -15.37 8.14 -13.63
C ILE A 427 -15.39 7.01 -12.61
N GLN A 428 -14.52 6.03 -12.80
CA GLN A 428 -14.29 4.95 -11.85
C GLN A 428 -12.80 4.85 -11.55
N THR A 429 -12.44 4.83 -10.28
CA THR A 429 -11.07 4.49 -9.88
C THR A 429 -10.97 2.99 -9.64
N GLU A 430 -9.78 2.41 -9.81
CA GLU A 430 -9.49 1.04 -9.42
C GLU A 430 -8.12 1.03 -8.75
N ARG A 431 -8.03 0.42 -7.58
CA ARG A 431 -6.78 0.27 -6.85
C ARG A 431 -6.00 -0.93 -7.43
N ALA A 432 -4.69 -0.76 -7.63
CA ALA A 432 -3.83 -1.83 -8.14
C ALA A 432 -3.08 -2.59 -7.02
N GLY A 433 -3.02 -2.04 -5.81
CA GLY A 433 -2.33 -2.60 -4.64
C GLY A 433 -3.16 -2.53 -3.36
N ALA A 434 -2.49 -2.68 -2.21
CA ALA A 434 -2.79 -2.50 -0.77
C ALA A 434 -2.74 -1.08 -0.21
N ASP A 435 -1.98 -0.24 -0.90
CA ASP A 435 -1.63 1.08 -0.41
C ASP A 435 -2.92 1.90 -0.30
N LEU A 436 -3.27 2.28 0.93
CA LEU A 436 -4.36 3.20 1.20
C LEU A 436 -3.84 4.63 1.05
N GLY A 437 -4.68 5.48 0.48
CA GLY A 437 -4.34 6.88 0.25
C GLY A 437 -5.38 7.55 -0.63
N ASN A 438 -5.28 8.87 -0.69
CA ASN A 438 -6.18 9.67 -1.50
C ASN A 438 -5.53 9.98 -2.84
N VAL A 439 -6.33 9.99 -3.90
CA VAL A 439 -5.98 10.58 -5.19
C VAL A 439 -6.98 11.68 -5.49
N THR A 440 -6.47 12.84 -5.88
CA THR A 440 -7.32 13.92 -6.38
C THR A 440 -7.55 13.72 -7.87
N VAL A 441 -8.81 13.61 -8.27
CA VAL A 441 -9.22 13.57 -9.69
C VAL A 441 -10.03 14.82 -9.99
N THR A 442 -9.58 15.61 -10.96
CA THR A 442 -10.19 16.89 -11.33
C THR A 442 -10.70 16.83 -12.76
N LEU A 443 -12.01 17.03 -12.93
CA LEU A 443 -12.66 17.17 -14.24
C LEU A 443 -12.61 18.64 -14.68
N PHE A 444 -12.15 18.88 -15.91
CA PHE A 444 -12.14 20.22 -16.50
C PHE A 444 -13.15 20.31 -17.64
N ASP A 445 -13.91 21.39 -17.65
CA ASP A 445 -14.80 21.77 -18.75
C ASP A 445 -13.98 22.53 -19.81
N VAL A 446 -13.78 21.92 -20.98
CA VAL A 446 -12.77 22.39 -21.94
C VAL A 446 -13.43 23.24 -23.04
N PRO A 447 -13.20 24.56 -23.07
CA PRO A 447 -13.74 25.44 -24.11
C PRO A 447 -13.14 25.14 -25.49
N PRO A 448 -13.71 25.68 -26.57
CA PRO A 448 -13.15 25.58 -27.92
C PRO A 448 -11.70 26.09 -28.01
N ASP A 449 -10.94 25.54 -28.95
CA ASP A 449 -9.53 25.91 -29.15
C ASP A 449 -9.39 27.36 -29.61
N VAL A 450 -8.35 28.04 -29.11
CA VAL A 450 -8.13 29.45 -29.41
C VAL A 450 -7.49 29.59 -30.77
N THR A 451 -8.18 30.26 -31.69
CA THR A 451 -7.62 30.55 -33.02
C THR A 451 -7.23 32.03 -33.13
N ARG A 452 -6.04 32.28 -33.68
CA ARG A 452 -5.53 33.61 -34.03
C ARG A 452 -4.92 33.59 -35.42
N THR A 453 -4.85 34.75 -36.06
CA THR A 453 -4.20 34.90 -37.36
C THR A 453 -3.00 35.81 -37.23
N ALA A 454 -1.83 35.32 -37.65
CA ALA A 454 -0.61 36.11 -37.76
C ALA A 454 -0.35 36.48 -39.23
N THR A 455 0.36 37.58 -39.44
CA THR A 455 0.86 37.99 -40.75
C THR A 455 2.38 37.81 -40.78
N VAL A 456 2.92 37.27 -41.87
CA VAL A 456 4.37 37.14 -42.04
C VAL A 456 5.02 38.53 -42.02
N GLY A 457 5.97 38.76 -41.12
CA GLY A 457 6.60 40.06 -40.88
C GLY A 457 5.75 41.04 -40.05
N GLY A 458 4.57 40.61 -39.57
CA GLY A 458 3.68 41.39 -38.72
C GLY A 458 4.05 41.32 -37.23
N PRO A 459 3.29 42.03 -36.37
CA PRO A 459 3.45 41.94 -34.92
C PRO A 459 3.11 40.54 -34.40
N ALA A 460 3.64 40.20 -33.22
CA ALA A 460 3.31 38.95 -32.55
C ALA A 460 1.83 38.90 -32.14
N VAL A 461 1.25 37.70 -32.15
CA VAL A 461 -0.11 37.42 -31.67
C VAL A 461 -0.06 36.57 -30.42
N ASP A 462 -0.95 36.86 -29.46
CA ASP A 462 -1.02 36.12 -28.20
C ASP A 462 -2.06 35.00 -28.29
N ILE A 463 -1.63 33.81 -27.87
CA ILE A 463 -2.48 32.64 -27.59
C ILE A 463 -2.54 32.49 -26.09
N THR A 464 -3.74 32.38 -25.54
CA THR A 464 -3.97 32.08 -24.12
C THR A 464 -4.87 30.87 -24.03
N THR A 465 -4.44 29.84 -23.31
CA THR A 465 -5.24 28.67 -22.96
C THR A 465 -5.66 28.79 -21.50
N GLU A 466 -6.93 28.58 -21.23
CA GLU A 466 -7.56 28.86 -19.94
C GLU A 466 -7.89 27.59 -19.15
N GLN A 467 -8.00 26.45 -19.84
CA GLN A 467 -8.32 25.15 -19.23
C GLN A 467 -7.36 24.06 -19.71
N PRO A 468 -6.99 23.11 -18.84
CA PRO A 468 -6.22 21.93 -19.22
C PRO A 468 -6.82 21.18 -20.41
N GLY A 469 -5.99 20.95 -21.44
CA GLY A 469 -6.41 20.33 -22.70
C GLY A 469 -7.04 21.29 -23.73
N GLN A 470 -7.15 22.59 -23.44
CA GLN A 470 -7.45 23.56 -24.49
C GLN A 470 -6.20 23.87 -25.32
N ASN A 471 -6.31 23.80 -26.64
CA ASN A 471 -5.23 24.08 -27.56
C ASN A 471 -5.37 25.46 -28.20
N GLY A 472 -4.27 25.92 -28.80
CA GLY A 472 -4.21 27.12 -29.63
C GLY A 472 -3.84 26.80 -31.07
N THR A 473 -4.31 27.62 -32.00
CA THR A 473 -3.91 27.58 -33.40
C THR A 473 -3.61 28.99 -33.88
N VAL A 474 -2.40 29.21 -34.40
CA VAL A 474 -2.03 30.43 -35.11
C VAL A 474 -1.96 30.15 -36.60
N THR A 475 -2.86 30.74 -37.37
CA THR A 475 -2.87 30.62 -38.83
C THR A 475 -2.08 31.74 -39.49
N PHE A 476 -1.35 31.45 -40.56
CA PHE A 476 -0.71 32.49 -41.38
C PHE A 476 -0.72 32.10 -42.85
N ALA A 477 -0.89 33.08 -43.74
CA ALA A 477 -0.77 32.87 -45.18
C ALA A 477 0.71 32.82 -45.59
N GLY A 478 1.04 31.90 -46.48
CA GLY A 478 2.37 31.80 -47.07
C GLY A 478 2.32 31.46 -48.56
N THR A 479 3.41 31.74 -49.26
CA THR A 479 3.57 31.43 -50.69
C THR A 479 4.53 30.27 -50.90
N ASP A 480 4.36 29.54 -52.00
CA ASP A 480 5.28 28.46 -52.38
C ASP A 480 6.75 28.92 -52.41
N GLY A 481 7.63 28.11 -51.82
CA GLY A 481 9.06 28.39 -51.69
C GLY A 481 9.42 29.50 -50.69
N GLN A 482 8.45 30.15 -50.04
CA GLN A 482 8.72 31.20 -49.06
C GLN A 482 9.43 30.61 -47.85
N ARG A 483 10.49 31.29 -47.39
CA ARG A 483 11.17 30.95 -46.15
C ARG A 483 10.65 31.80 -44.98
N VAL A 484 10.25 31.12 -43.92
CA VAL A 484 9.73 31.75 -42.69
C VAL A 484 10.42 31.18 -41.46
N ALA A 485 10.45 31.96 -40.38
CA ALA A 485 10.84 31.50 -39.05
C ALA A 485 9.72 31.84 -38.06
N VAL A 486 9.42 30.93 -37.14
CA VAL A 486 8.41 31.15 -36.09
C VAL A 486 9.14 31.40 -34.78
N ALA A 487 8.93 32.59 -34.22
CA ALA A 487 9.47 33.00 -32.92
C ALA A 487 8.37 32.92 -31.87
N VAL A 488 8.62 32.18 -30.80
CA VAL A 488 7.75 32.08 -29.62
C VAL A 488 8.40 32.83 -28.46
N ALA A 489 7.62 33.70 -27.81
CA ALA A 489 8.06 34.48 -26.67
C ALA A 489 6.99 34.53 -25.59
N ARG A 490 7.37 35.01 -24.39
CA ARG A 490 6.46 35.18 -23.24
C ARG A 490 5.68 33.91 -22.91
N ASN A 491 6.30 32.74 -23.09
CA ASN A 491 5.67 31.48 -22.76
C ASN A 491 5.52 31.37 -21.24
N THR A 492 4.28 31.43 -20.78
CA THR A 492 3.84 31.22 -19.39
C THR A 492 3.06 29.90 -19.23
N ILE A 493 2.78 29.21 -20.33
CA ILE A 493 2.19 27.85 -20.32
C ILE A 493 3.17 26.86 -19.66
N GLY A 494 4.47 27.10 -19.79
CA GLY A 494 5.50 26.18 -19.33
C GLY A 494 5.76 25.13 -20.41
N ALA A 495 5.52 23.86 -20.11
CA ALA A 495 5.72 22.78 -21.07
C ALA A 495 4.65 22.83 -22.18
N VAL A 496 5.10 23.05 -23.42
CA VAL A 496 4.23 23.18 -24.58
C VAL A 496 4.83 22.47 -25.79
N MET A 497 3.97 21.74 -26.51
CA MET A 497 4.29 21.16 -27.81
C MET A 497 3.80 22.10 -28.92
N VAL A 498 4.64 22.32 -29.92
CA VAL A 498 4.24 23.07 -31.11
C VAL A 498 4.58 22.32 -32.38
N ARG A 499 3.71 22.42 -33.40
CA ARG A 499 3.91 21.82 -34.73
C ARG A 499 3.30 22.70 -35.82
N VAL A 500 3.81 22.59 -37.04
CA VAL A 500 3.29 23.38 -38.18
C VAL A 500 2.68 22.45 -39.21
N LEU A 501 1.45 22.75 -39.62
CA LEU A 501 0.69 22.04 -40.64
C LEU A 501 0.45 22.93 -41.86
N ASP A 502 0.35 22.31 -43.03
CA ASP A 502 -0.11 22.97 -44.26
C ASP A 502 -1.64 23.12 -44.31
N ALA A 503 -2.15 23.68 -45.40
CA ALA A 503 -3.58 23.93 -45.61
C ALA A 503 -4.43 22.65 -45.66
N ASP A 504 -3.81 21.51 -45.99
CA ASP A 504 -4.46 20.20 -46.04
C ASP A 504 -4.26 19.42 -44.73
N GLY A 505 -3.66 20.04 -43.71
CA GLY A 505 -3.39 19.44 -42.40
C GLY A 505 -2.17 18.52 -42.36
N ARG A 506 -1.32 18.49 -43.40
CA ARG A 506 -0.08 17.69 -43.41
C ARG A 506 1.03 18.39 -42.64
N THR A 507 1.86 17.61 -41.96
CA THR A 507 2.96 18.10 -41.16
C THR A 507 4.06 18.73 -42.02
N VAL A 508 4.31 20.02 -41.81
CA VAL A 508 5.44 20.77 -42.36
C VAL A 508 6.61 20.77 -41.36
N LEU A 509 6.29 20.86 -40.07
CA LEU A 509 7.26 20.72 -38.97
C LEU A 509 6.66 19.78 -37.92
N GLY A 510 7.42 18.73 -37.58
CA GLY A 510 7.07 17.81 -36.50
C GLY A 510 7.03 18.50 -35.13
N SER A 511 6.52 17.78 -34.13
CA SER A 511 6.36 18.31 -32.78
C SER A 511 7.69 18.74 -32.14
N VAL A 512 7.73 19.97 -31.64
CA VAL A 512 8.82 20.53 -30.83
C VAL A 512 8.28 20.79 -29.42
N MET A 513 8.91 20.17 -28.41
CA MET A 513 8.60 20.40 -27.00
C MET A 513 9.53 21.47 -26.42
N SER A 514 8.97 22.42 -25.67
CA SER A 514 9.75 23.45 -25.00
C SER A 514 9.13 23.83 -23.66
N THR A 515 9.99 24.16 -22.69
CA THR A 515 9.63 24.79 -21.41
C THR A 515 10.17 26.22 -21.31
N ALA A 516 10.91 26.69 -22.32
CA ALA A 516 11.58 27.97 -22.29
C ALA A 516 10.58 29.13 -22.44
N SER A 517 10.85 30.24 -21.75
CA SER A 517 10.05 31.48 -21.86
C SER A 517 10.15 32.14 -23.25
N ARG A 518 11.19 31.79 -24.03
CA ARG A 518 11.41 32.17 -25.43
C ARG A 518 12.13 31.05 -26.17
N PHE A 519 11.68 30.73 -27.37
CA PHE A 519 12.33 29.78 -28.27
C PHE A 519 11.90 30.02 -29.72
N ASP A 520 12.77 29.69 -30.67
CA ASP A 520 12.48 29.82 -32.09
C ASP A 520 12.40 28.43 -32.72
N LEU A 521 11.50 28.25 -33.68
CA LEU A 521 11.42 27.02 -34.48
C LEU A 521 12.46 27.03 -35.59
N PRO A 522 12.91 25.85 -36.06
CA PRO A 522 13.78 25.77 -37.23
C PRO A 522 13.16 26.54 -38.42
N PRO A 523 13.95 27.25 -39.24
CA PRO A 523 13.45 27.92 -40.42
C PRO A 523 12.74 26.95 -41.37
N LEU A 524 11.58 27.34 -41.87
CA LEU A 524 10.73 26.52 -42.73
C LEU A 524 10.73 27.07 -44.14
N THR A 525 10.85 26.19 -45.14
CA THR A 525 10.53 26.51 -46.53
C THR A 525 9.13 25.97 -46.81
N LEU A 526 8.20 26.86 -47.13
CA LEU A 526 6.80 26.52 -47.32
C LEU A 526 6.61 25.75 -48.65
N PRO A 527 6.01 24.56 -48.63
CA PRO A 527 5.94 23.68 -49.81
C PRO A 527 4.87 24.06 -50.85
N SER A 528 3.99 25.00 -50.51
CA SER A 528 2.92 25.47 -51.40
C SER A 528 2.36 26.83 -50.96
N THR A 529 1.63 27.49 -51.85
CA THR A 529 0.85 28.69 -51.48
C THR A 529 -0.42 28.28 -50.76
N GLY A 530 -0.65 28.81 -49.55
CA GLY A 530 -1.81 28.44 -48.73
C GLY A 530 -1.78 29.02 -47.33
N VAL A 531 -2.73 28.58 -46.50
CA VAL A 531 -2.79 28.92 -45.07
C VAL A 531 -2.16 27.80 -44.25
N TYR A 532 -1.18 28.15 -43.43
CA TYR A 532 -0.49 27.25 -42.53
C TYR A 532 -1.00 27.41 -41.11
N SER A 533 -0.96 26.35 -40.32
CA SER A 533 -1.40 26.33 -38.93
C SER A 533 -0.25 25.94 -38.01
N LEU A 534 0.15 26.84 -37.12
CA LEU A 534 0.95 26.51 -35.95
C LEU A 534 0.01 26.04 -34.85
N ILE A 535 0.08 24.76 -34.50
CA ILE A 535 -0.64 24.20 -33.36
C ILE A 535 0.18 24.45 -32.11
N VAL A 536 -0.48 24.95 -31.07
CA VAL A 536 0.03 25.17 -29.72
C VAL A 536 -0.72 24.23 -28.78
N ASP A 537 -0.01 23.27 -28.21
CA ASP A 537 -0.58 22.15 -27.46
C ASP A 537 0.09 22.08 -26.07
N PRO A 538 -0.52 22.68 -25.02
CA PRO A 538 -0.01 22.62 -23.66
C PRO A 538 0.16 21.18 -23.16
N ALA A 539 1.29 20.87 -22.53
CA ALA A 539 1.52 19.51 -22.04
C ALA A 539 0.77 19.26 -20.73
N GLY A 540 -0.04 18.19 -20.69
CA GLY A 540 -0.76 17.75 -19.48
C GLY A 540 -1.70 18.82 -18.96
N MET A 541 -1.57 19.17 -17.68
CA MET A 541 -2.45 20.15 -17.02
C MET A 541 -2.02 21.61 -17.21
N SER A 542 -1.08 21.89 -18.11
CA SER A 542 -0.52 23.22 -18.30
C SER A 542 -1.52 24.19 -18.96
N VAL A 543 -1.57 25.42 -18.47
CA VAL A 543 -2.35 26.53 -19.02
C VAL A 543 -1.55 27.81 -18.95
N GLY A 544 -1.90 28.81 -19.77
CA GLY A 544 -1.21 30.10 -19.76
C GLY A 544 -1.20 30.74 -21.14
N SER A 545 -0.27 31.66 -21.35
CA SER A 545 -0.16 32.41 -22.59
C SER A 545 1.21 32.27 -23.26
N LEU A 546 1.26 32.42 -24.58
CA LEU A 546 2.48 32.67 -25.35
C LEU A 546 2.22 33.63 -26.51
N SER A 547 3.27 34.31 -26.97
CA SER A 547 3.26 35.20 -28.11
C SER A 547 3.96 34.54 -29.31
N VAL A 548 3.32 34.54 -30.48
CA VAL A 548 3.84 33.96 -31.72
C VAL A 548 4.07 35.06 -32.76
N ALA A 549 5.29 35.16 -33.28
CA ALA A 549 5.60 35.97 -34.44
C ALA A 549 6.07 35.08 -35.60
N VAL A 550 5.53 35.33 -36.80
CA VAL A 550 6.00 34.68 -38.03
C VAL A 550 6.85 35.69 -38.80
N VAL A 551 8.12 35.41 -38.97
CA VAL A 551 9.10 36.32 -39.56
C VAL A 551 9.44 35.82 -40.97
N GLY A 552 9.32 36.69 -41.98
CA GLY A 552 9.80 36.38 -43.32
C GLY A 552 11.32 36.54 -43.38
N SER A 553 12.05 35.57 -43.96
CA SER A 553 13.50 35.67 -44.10
C SER A 553 13.92 36.47 -45.34
N ALA A 554 13.42 37.69 -45.48
CA ALA A 554 13.92 38.65 -46.46
C ALA A 554 14.90 39.61 -45.77
N GLY A 555 16.19 39.26 -45.77
CA GLY A 555 17.28 40.10 -45.30
C GLY A 555 17.87 39.71 -43.94
N ARG A 556 18.75 38.71 -43.95
CA ARG A 556 19.94 38.70 -43.09
C ARG A 556 21.16 38.45 -43.95
#